data_AF-A0A9N8RWX2-F1
#
_entry.id   AF-A0A9N8RWX2-F1
#
_cell.length_a   1.000
_cell.length_b   1.000
_cell.length_c   1.000
_cell.angle_alpha   90.00
_cell.angle_beta   90.00
_cell.angle_gamma   90.00
#
_symmetry.space_group_name_H-M   'P 1'
#
loop_
_entity.id
_entity.type
_entity.pdbx_description
1 polymer ?
#
loop_
_entity_poly.entity_id
_entity_poly.type
_entity_poly.pdbx_seq_one_letter_code
_entity_poly.pdbx_strand_id
1 'polypeptide(L)'
;MCQSSHECVEAAEYETGTEPVEHWIARCSAAEATVTRLAARLRGRDQRILLLERALARTVALHQALEDSLEQRLEQCMGSLDSAHTSEPPRATTSGELSQGVTVHLPHLTRTLSLLFDVMREHWSQWDPERPPKSSTVARAIDAKLGLKGQSTGEASRSAQTFAAALRPDSLNDADGRHR
;
A
#
# COMPACT_ATOMS: atom_id res chain seq x y z
N MET A 1 71.71 -64.01 -60.15
CA MET A 1 70.46 -64.58 -60.69
C MET A 1 69.30 -63.81 -60.07
N CYS A 2 68.31 -63.47 -60.91
CA CYS A 2 67.17 -62.62 -60.64
C CYS A 2 66.09 -63.30 -59.77
N GLN A 3 65.32 -62.47 -59.04
CA GLN A 3 63.83 -62.38 -58.95
C GLN A 3 63.51 -61.68 -57.61
N SER A 4 62.89 -60.48 -57.56
CA SER A 4 61.49 -60.14 -57.83
C SER A 4 60.55 -60.98 -56.93
N SER A 5 59.59 -60.47 -56.15
CA SER A 5 58.83 -59.22 -56.21
C SER A 5 58.05 -59.02 -54.90
N HIS A 6 57.46 -57.82 -54.79
CA HIS A 6 56.15 -57.55 -54.20
C HIS A 6 56.02 -57.43 -52.67
N GLU A 7 56.09 -56.17 -52.23
CA GLU A 7 55.15 -55.60 -51.28
C GLU A 7 53.75 -56.20 -51.45
N CYS A 8 53.24 -56.85 -50.40
CA CYS A 8 51.82 -57.05 -50.20
C CYS A 8 51.43 -56.27 -48.94
N VAL A 9 51.02 -55.02 -49.17
CA VAL A 9 50.22 -54.25 -48.21
C VAL A 9 48.85 -54.91 -48.21
N GLU A 10 48.63 -55.84 -47.28
CA GLU A 10 47.37 -56.56 -47.14
C GLU A 10 46.47 -55.84 -46.12
N ALA A 11 45.48 -55.16 -46.68
CA ALA A 11 44.15 -54.91 -46.13
C ALA A 11 44.08 -54.21 -44.75
N ALA A 12 44.41 -52.92 -44.73
CA ALA A 12 43.58 -51.99 -43.96
C ALA A 12 42.23 -51.90 -44.70
N GLU A 13 41.25 -52.66 -44.22
CA GLU A 13 39.85 -52.56 -44.63
C GLU A 13 39.34 -51.15 -44.36
N TYR A 14 39.51 -50.28 -45.35
CA TYR A 14 38.69 -49.09 -45.52
C TYR A 14 37.29 -49.55 -45.94
N GLU A 15 36.49 -50.06 -44.99
CA GLU A 15 35.03 -50.06 -45.11
C GLU A 15 34.52 -48.62 -44.90
N THR A 16 34.94 -47.73 -45.79
CA THR A 16 34.26 -46.45 -46.01
C THR A 16 33.57 -46.53 -47.34
N GLY A 17 32.23 -46.49 -47.31
CA GLY A 17 31.48 -46.08 -48.48
C GLY A 17 30.31 -46.98 -48.82
N THR A 18 29.32 -47.02 -47.95
CA THR A 18 27.94 -46.57 -48.25
C THR A 18 27.13 -46.82 -46.99
N GLU A 19 27.03 -45.82 -46.11
CA GLU A 19 25.89 -45.83 -45.18
C GLU A 19 24.63 -45.96 -46.04
N PRO A 20 23.76 -46.95 -45.79
CA PRO A 20 22.60 -47.19 -46.65
C PRO A 20 21.77 -45.92 -46.70
N VAL A 21 21.26 -45.57 -47.88
CA VAL A 21 20.41 -44.38 -48.07
C VAL A 21 19.27 -44.32 -47.05
N GLU A 22 18.78 -45.48 -46.62
CA GLU A 22 17.81 -45.66 -45.55
C GLU A 22 18.26 -45.06 -44.20
N HIS A 23 19.54 -45.15 -43.83
CA HIS A 23 20.10 -44.53 -42.62
C HIS A 23 19.97 -43.01 -42.67
N TRP A 24 20.33 -42.40 -43.80
CA TRP A 24 20.23 -40.96 -43.99
C TRP A 24 18.78 -40.49 -44.03
N ILE A 25 17.88 -41.24 -44.66
CA ILE A 25 16.45 -40.96 -44.66
C ILE A 25 15.89 -41.05 -43.22
N ALA A 26 16.23 -42.09 -42.47
CA ALA A 26 15.81 -42.25 -41.08
C ALA A 26 16.34 -41.10 -40.20
N ARG A 27 17.58 -40.68 -40.41
CA ARG A 27 18.19 -39.58 -39.66
C ARG A 27 17.60 -38.22 -40.02
N CYS A 28 17.33 -37.96 -41.30
CA CYS A 28 16.66 -36.75 -41.76
C CYS A 28 15.23 -36.67 -41.20
N SER A 29 14.45 -37.76 -41.30
CA SER A 29 13.08 -37.79 -40.76
C SER A 29 13.04 -37.62 -39.23
N ALA A 30 14.00 -38.21 -38.50
CA ALA A 30 14.14 -37.99 -37.07
C ALA A 30 14.48 -36.52 -36.76
N ALA A 31 15.41 -35.92 -37.50
CA ALA A 31 15.77 -34.50 -37.35
C ALA A 31 14.55 -33.59 -37.63
N GLU A 32 13.81 -33.84 -38.71
CA GLU A 32 12.57 -33.12 -39.05
C GLU A 32 11.51 -33.24 -37.95
N ALA A 33 11.31 -34.44 -37.38
CA ALA A 33 10.41 -34.66 -36.26
C ALA A 33 10.85 -33.86 -35.02
N THR A 34 12.16 -33.76 -34.75
CA THR A 34 12.64 -32.93 -33.65
C THR A 34 12.44 -31.44 -33.90
N VAL A 35 12.71 -30.96 -35.12
CA VAL A 35 12.53 -29.54 -35.51
C VAL A 35 11.06 -29.14 -35.41
N THR A 36 10.16 -29.95 -35.96
CA THR A 36 8.71 -29.69 -35.91
C THR A 36 8.19 -29.66 -34.48
N ARG A 37 8.64 -30.60 -33.62
CA ARG A 37 8.30 -30.63 -32.19
C ARG A 37 8.82 -29.39 -31.47
N LEU A 38 10.06 -28.98 -31.70
CA LEU A 38 10.63 -27.78 -31.08
C LEU A 38 9.92 -26.52 -31.56
N ALA A 39 9.62 -26.41 -32.85
CA ALA A 39 8.87 -25.29 -33.42
C ALA A 39 7.45 -25.19 -32.85
N ALA A 40 6.77 -26.32 -32.60
CA ALA A 40 5.48 -26.32 -31.92
C ALA A 40 5.58 -25.84 -30.47
N ARG A 41 6.61 -26.27 -29.73
CA ARG A 41 6.86 -25.83 -28.35
C ARG A 41 7.20 -24.34 -28.27
N LEU A 42 8.01 -23.83 -29.19
CA LEU A 42 8.34 -22.41 -29.28
C LEU A 42 7.09 -21.58 -29.53
N ARG A 43 6.28 -21.93 -30.54
CA ARG A 43 5.00 -21.26 -30.81
C ARG A 43 4.06 -21.23 -29.60
N GLY A 44 3.97 -22.34 -28.86
CA GLY A 44 3.17 -22.39 -27.63
C GLY A 44 3.71 -21.47 -26.52
N ARG A 45 5.04 -21.34 -26.41
CA ARG A 45 5.67 -20.39 -25.47
C ARG A 45 5.46 -18.94 -25.90
N ASP A 46 5.60 -18.63 -27.19
CA ASP A 46 5.38 -17.28 -27.73
C ASP A 46 3.94 -16.82 -27.49
N GLN A 47 2.97 -17.71 -27.72
CA GLN A 47 1.56 -17.44 -27.39
C GLN A 47 1.36 -17.18 -25.89
N ARG A 48 2.02 -17.94 -25.01
CA ARG A 48 1.94 -17.73 -23.56
C ARG A 48 2.57 -16.39 -23.15
N ILE A 49 3.69 -16.02 -23.75
CA ILE A 49 4.37 -14.74 -23.51
C ILE A 49 3.44 -13.59 -23.90
N LEU A 50 2.86 -13.61 -25.10
CA LEU A 50 1.91 -12.58 -25.56
C LEU A 50 0.70 -12.43 -24.63
N LEU A 51 0.17 -13.53 -24.10
CA LEU A 51 -0.93 -13.49 -23.13
C LEU A 51 -0.51 -12.84 -21.82
N LEU A 52 0.71 -13.15 -21.33
CA LEU A 52 1.25 -12.55 -20.10
C LEU A 52 1.56 -11.07 -20.28
N GLU A 53 2.17 -10.68 -21.40
CA GLU A 53 2.42 -9.28 -21.75
C GLU A 53 1.11 -8.48 -21.77
N ARG A 54 0.05 -9.04 -22.38
CA ARG A 54 -1.26 -8.41 -22.40
C ARG A 54 -1.87 -8.29 -20.99
N ALA A 55 -1.71 -9.31 -20.16
CA ALA A 55 -2.19 -9.27 -18.78
C ALA A 55 -1.45 -8.20 -17.97
N LEU A 56 -0.12 -8.14 -18.09
CA LEU A 56 0.72 -7.14 -17.44
C LEU A 56 0.38 -5.72 -17.90
N ALA A 57 0.20 -5.52 -19.21
CA ALA A 57 -0.20 -4.21 -19.74
C ALA A 57 -1.55 -3.75 -19.17
N ARG A 58 -2.52 -4.66 -19.03
CA ARG A 58 -3.81 -4.36 -18.40
C ARG A 58 -3.69 -4.04 -16.92
N THR A 59 -2.87 -4.80 -16.19
CA THR A 59 -2.67 -4.52 -14.76
C THR A 59 -1.98 -3.18 -14.57
N VAL A 60 -0.92 -2.87 -15.34
CA VAL A 60 -0.23 -1.58 -15.26
C VAL A 60 -1.19 -0.42 -15.56
N ALA A 61 -1.98 -0.53 -16.65
CA ALA A 61 -2.97 0.50 -16.99
C ALA A 61 -4.02 0.71 -15.88
N LEU A 62 -4.46 -0.36 -15.20
CA LEU A 62 -5.38 -0.26 -14.07
C LEU A 62 -4.73 0.45 -12.88
N HIS A 63 -3.49 0.12 -12.54
CA HIS A 63 -2.77 0.77 -11.44
C HIS A 63 -2.54 2.25 -11.74
N GLN A 64 -2.12 2.60 -12.96
CA GLN A 64 -1.98 4.00 -13.37
C GLN A 64 -3.30 4.77 -13.26
N ALA A 65 -4.41 4.21 -13.74
CA ALA A 65 -5.71 4.88 -13.63
C ALA A 65 -6.16 5.07 -12.16
N LEU A 66 -5.81 4.12 -11.27
CA LEU A 66 -6.04 4.28 -9.85
C LEU A 66 -5.16 5.38 -9.25
N GLU A 67 -3.87 5.40 -9.57
CA GLU A 67 -2.93 6.45 -9.16
C GLU A 67 -3.42 7.83 -9.61
N ASP A 68 -3.72 8.00 -10.89
CA ASP A 68 -4.27 9.25 -11.46
C ASP A 68 -5.55 9.69 -10.73
N SER A 69 -6.44 8.74 -10.40
CA SER A 69 -7.68 9.06 -9.67
C SER A 69 -7.43 9.50 -8.23
N LEU A 70 -6.41 8.95 -7.57
CA LEU A 70 -6.02 9.34 -6.23
C LEU A 70 -5.33 10.70 -6.24
N GLU A 71 -4.44 10.94 -7.21
CA GLU A 71 -3.80 12.23 -7.44
C GLU A 71 -4.85 13.32 -7.69
N GLN A 72 -5.80 13.07 -8.59
CA GLN A 72 -6.88 14.03 -8.88
C GLN A 72 -7.74 14.31 -7.63
N ARG A 73 -8.01 13.31 -6.79
CA ARG A 73 -8.74 13.51 -5.53
C ARG A 73 -7.93 14.32 -4.52
N LEU A 74 -6.61 14.13 -4.47
CA LEU A 74 -5.72 14.94 -3.64
C LEU A 74 -5.70 16.39 -4.13
N GLU A 75 -5.57 16.61 -5.43
CA GLU A 75 -5.65 17.94 -6.04
C GLU A 75 -6.98 18.64 -5.77
N GLN A 76 -8.10 17.91 -5.84
CA GLN A 76 -9.43 18.45 -5.48
C GLN A 76 -9.51 18.84 -4.00
N CYS A 77 -8.97 18.01 -3.10
CA CYS A 77 -8.93 18.32 -1.67
C CYS A 77 -8.06 19.55 -1.38
N MET A 78 -6.89 19.66 -2.03
CA MET A 78 -6.00 20.82 -1.88
C MET A 78 -6.60 22.08 -2.50
N GLY A 79 -7.14 22.01 -3.71
CA GLY A 79 -7.79 23.13 -4.38
C GLY A 79 -9.05 23.62 -3.66
N SER A 80 -9.78 22.73 -2.97
CA SER A 80 -10.90 23.10 -2.10
C SER A 80 -10.43 23.86 -0.84
N LEU A 81 -9.30 23.44 -0.25
CA LEU A 81 -8.64 24.17 0.84
C LEU A 81 -8.20 25.57 0.39
N ASP A 82 -7.53 25.68 -0.76
CA ASP A 82 -7.07 26.96 -1.30
C ASP A 82 -8.25 27.87 -1.73
N SER A 83 -9.31 27.29 -2.29
CA SER A 83 -10.54 28.02 -2.62
C SER A 83 -11.30 28.48 -1.37
N ALA A 84 -11.31 27.70 -0.28
CA ALA A 84 -11.90 28.10 0.99
C ALA A 84 -11.08 29.21 1.68
N HIS A 85 -9.77 29.29 1.41
CA HIS A 85 -8.90 30.38 1.87
C HIS A 85 -9.00 31.66 1.02
N THR A 86 -9.64 31.62 -0.15
CA THR A 86 -9.77 32.80 -1.03
C THR A 86 -11.00 33.66 -0.71
N SER A 87 -11.89 33.20 0.18
CA SER A 87 -13.08 33.94 0.61
C SER A 87 -13.15 34.15 2.13
N GLU A 88 -12.12 34.75 2.73
CA GLU A 88 -12.25 35.60 3.94
C GLU A 88 -10.97 36.45 4.15
N PRO A 89 -11.07 37.68 4.70
CA PRO A 89 -9.94 38.61 4.76
C PRO A 89 -8.92 38.19 5.84
N PRO A 90 -7.65 38.64 5.72
CA PRO A 90 -6.55 38.12 6.52
C PRO A 90 -6.58 38.72 7.93
N ARG A 91 -6.80 37.87 8.93
CA ARG A 91 -6.23 38.10 10.27
C ARG A 91 -5.02 37.21 10.44
N ALA A 92 -3.87 37.81 10.18
CA ALA A 92 -2.60 37.33 10.67
C ALA A 92 -2.67 37.13 12.19
N THR A 93 -2.45 35.90 12.62
CA THR A 93 -1.73 35.64 13.86
C THR A 93 -0.67 34.60 13.56
N THR A 94 0.56 35.09 13.55
CA THR A 94 1.82 34.39 13.81
C THR A 94 1.66 33.12 14.64
N SER A 95 2.28 32.01 14.23
CA SER A 95 3.45 31.49 14.94
C SER A 95 3.96 30.23 14.24
N GLY A 96 5.24 30.25 13.89
CA GLY A 96 5.98 29.05 13.53
C GLY A 96 6.15 28.18 14.77
N GLU A 97 5.44 27.07 14.78
CA GLU A 97 5.82 25.78 15.34
C GLU A 97 4.65 24.89 14.90
N LEU A 98 4.87 24.05 13.88
CA LEU A 98 3.85 23.14 13.38
C LEU A 98 3.64 22.05 14.44
N SER A 99 2.82 22.45 15.40
CA SER A 99 1.90 21.65 16.18
C SER A 99 1.71 20.25 15.60
N GLN A 100 2.19 19.27 16.36
CA GLN A 100 2.03 17.85 16.17
C GLN A 100 0.53 17.48 16.32
N GLY A 101 -0.28 17.91 15.36
CA GLY A 101 -1.73 17.75 15.34
C GLY A 101 -2.18 16.75 14.27
N VAL A 102 -3.41 16.23 14.44
CA VAL A 102 -4.05 15.34 13.47
C VAL A 102 -5.26 16.06 12.88
N THR A 103 -5.34 16.12 11.55
CA THR A 103 -6.52 16.65 10.85
C THR A 103 -7.55 15.54 10.66
N VAL A 104 -8.77 15.75 11.18
CA VAL A 104 -9.89 14.80 11.06
C VAL A 104 -10.99 15.43 10.21
N HIS A 105 -11.38 14.76 9.13
CA HIS A 105 -12.51 15.16 8.29
C HIS A 105 -13.79 14.49 8.78
N LEU A 106 -14.73 15.28 9.30
CA LEU A 106 -16.04 14.81 9.74
C LEU A 106 -17.10 15.21 8.71
N PRO A 107 -18.05 14.33 8.34
CA PRO A 107 -19.12 14.67 7.40
C PRO A 107 -20.01 15.80 7.91
N HIS A 108 -20.21 15.88 9.24
CA HIS A 108 -20.94 16.97 9.89
C HIS A 108 -20.31 17.28 11.26
N LEU A 109 -20.11 18.56 11.55
CA LEU A 109 -19.68 19.04 12.86
C LEU A 109 -20.89 19.52 13.66
N THR A 110 -21.23 18.81 14.74
CA THR A 110 -22.29 19.27 15.65
C THR A 110 -21.74 20.32 16.62
N ARG A 111 -22.63 21.19 17.13
CA ARG A 111 -22.26 22.18 18.16
C ARG A 111 -21.61 21.52 19.38
N THR A 112 -22.12 20.38 19.82
CA THR A 112 -21.56 19.61 20.94
C THR A 112 -20.14 19.15 20.64
N LEU A 113 -19.89 18.56 19.48
CA LEU A 113 -18.54 18.10 19.09
C LEU A 113 -17.55 19.26 18.98
N SER A 114 -17.97 20.40 18.42
CA SER A 114 -17.13 21.61 18.37
C SER A 114 -16.69 22.03 19.77
N LEU A 115 -17.62 22.09 20.72
CA LEU A 115 -17.33 22.49 22.09
C LEU A 115 -16.46 21.45 22.83
N LEU A 116 -16.64 20.17 22.53
CA LEU A 116 -15.77 19.11 23.06
C LEU A 116 -14.33 19.25 22.53
N PHE A 117 -14.16 19.57 21.25
CA PHE A 117 -12.83 19.81 20.68
C PHE A 117 -12.14 21.03 21.27
N ASP A 118 -12.88 22.08 21.62
CA ASP A 118 -12.33 23.23 22.34
C ASP A 118 -11.78 22.82 23.71
N VAL A 119 -12.56 22.07 24.49
CA VAL A 119 -12.11 21.56 25.80
C VAL A 119 -10.95 20.59 25.65
N MET A 120 -10.97 19.74 24.62
CA MET A 120 -9.89 18.82 24.31
C MET A 120 -8.60 19.60 24.05
N ARG A 121 -8.65 20.64 23.23
CA ARG A 121 -7.50 21.49 22.92
C ARG A 121 -6.99 22.23 24.16
N GLU A 122 -7.90 22.76 24.98
CA GLU A 122 -7.57 23.51 26.19
C GLU A 122 -6.81 22.66 27.23
N HIS A 123 -7.20 21.40 27.42
CA HIS A 123 -6.61 20.54 28.45
C HIS A 123 -5.57 19.55 27.94
N TRP A 124 -5.59 19.19 26.66
CA TRP A 124 -4.79 18.09 26.11
C TRP A 124 -3.79 18.52 25.02
N SER A 125 -3.71 19.79 24.63
CA SER A 125 -2.73 20.22 23.61
C SER A 125 -1.27 20.22 24.10
N GLN A 126 -1.05 20.51 25.38
CA GLN A 126 0.28 20.62 25.99
C GLN A 126 0.37 19.79 27.28
N TRP A 127 -0.38 18.69 27.34
CA TRP A 127 -0.45 17.88 28.55
C TRP A 127 0.85 17.11 28.78
N ASP A 128 1.24 17.02 30.05
CA ASP A 128 2.41 16.25 30.50
C ASP A 128 1.97 14.81 30.83
N PRO A 129 2.60 13.78 30.21
CA PRO A 129 2.39 12.36 30.54
C PRO A 129 2.39 12.05 32.05
N GLU A 130 3.26 12.71 32.81
CA GLU A 130 3.40 12.49 34.26
C GLU A 130 2.35 13.22 35.09
N ARG A 131 1.67 14.22 34.49
CA ARG A 131 0.68 15.07 35.16
C ARG A 131 -0.54 15.29 34.27
N PRO A 132 -1.32 14.23 33.98
CA PRO A 132 -2.51 14.36 33.16
C PRO A 132 -3.55 15.27 33.83
N PRO A 133 -4.34 16.01 33.01
CA PRO A 133 -5.43 16.82 33.53
C PRO A 133 -6.44 15.94 34.29
N LYS A 134 -6.88 16.40 35.46
CA LYS A 134 -7.85 15.66 36.27
C LYS A 134 -9.18 15.56 35.53
N SER A 135 -9.72 14.35 35.40
CA SER A 135 -11.00 14.10 34.72
C SER A 135 -12.16 14.93 35.29
N SER A 136 -12.19 15.16 36.60
CA SER A 136 -13.19 16.02 37.24
C SER A 136 -13.09 17.50 36.82
N THR A 137 -11.88 17.99 36.55
CA THR A 137 -11.65 19.35 36.02
C THR A 137 -12.13 19.44 34.59
N VAL A 138 -11.75 18.46 33.75
CA VAL A 138 -12.18 18.38 32.34
C VAL A 138 -13.71 18.29 32.26
N ALA A 139 -14.35 17.45 33.07
CA ALA A 139 -15.81 17.31 33.10
C ALA A 139 -16.52 18.61 33.49
N ARG A 140 -15.99 19.39 34.45
CA ARG A 140 -16.54 20.70 34.79
C ARG A 140 -16.39 21.72 33.66
N ALA A 141 -15.28 21.69 32.94
CA ALA A 141 -15.09 22.53 31.76
C ALA A 141 -16.09 22.18 30.65
N ILE A 142 -16.37 20.89 30.44
CA ILE A 142 -17.40 20.42 29.50
C ILE A 142 -18.79 20.92 29.92
N ASP A 143 -19.16 20.82 31.20
CA ASP A 143 -20.43 21.34 31.69
C ASP A 143 -20.58 22.85 31.42
N ALA A 144 -19.53 23.62 31.69
CA ALA A 144 -19.52 25.07 31.47
C ALA A 144 -19.69 25.42 29.98
N LYS A 145 -19.06 24.66 29.07
CA LYS A 145 -19.15 24.89 27.62
C LYS A 145 -20.50 24.44 27.04
N LEU A 146 -21.02 23.30 27.50
CA LEU A 146 -22.29 22.73 27.04
C LEU A 146 -23.51 23.34 27.75
N GLY A 147 -23.32 24.15 28.80
CA GLY A 147 -24.40 24.72 29.59
C GLY A 147 -25.16 23.68 30.43
N LEU A 148 -24.48 22.60 30.81
CA LEU A 148 -25.07 21.50 31.58
C LEU A 148 -25.03 21.83 33.07
N LYS A 149 -26.05 21.39 33.80
CA LYS A 149 -26.10 21.52 35.26
C LYS A 149 -25.36 20.36 35.91
N GLY A 150 -24.43 20.68 36.80
CA GLY A 150 -23.76 19.70 37.66
C GLY A 150 -24.76 18.96 38.56
N GLN A 151 -24.28 17.85 39.13
CA GLN A 151 -25.07 17.05 40.06
C GLN A 151 -25.26 17.78 41.40
N SER A 152 -26.31 17.43 42.15
CA SER A 152 -26.56 17.98 43.49
C SER A 152 -25.45 17.67 44.50
N THR A 153 -24.60 16.68 44.20
CA THR A 153 -23.42 16.28 44.96
C THR A 153 -22.23 17.23 44.79
N GLY A 154 -22.29 18.20 43.88
CA GLY A 154 -21.18 19.10 43.55
C GLY A 154 -20.21 18.52 42.49
N GLU A 155 -20.53 17.35 41.94
CA GLU A 155 -19.83 16.76 40.80
C GLU A 155 -20.34 17.30 39.46
N ALA A 156 -19.52 17.14 38.42
CA ALA A 156 -19.94 17.42 37.05
C ALA A 156 -21.12 16.51 36.63
N SER A 157 -21.89 16.93 35.63
CA SER A 157 -22.99 16.15 35.07
C SER A 157 -22.51 14.77 34.60
N ARG A 158 -23.38 13.76 34.67
CA ARG A 158 -23.03 12.39 34.24
C ARG A 158 -22.56 12.37 32.78
N SER A 159 -23.21 13.14 31.90
CA SER A 159 -22.81 13.29 30.50
C SER A 159 -21.40 13.89 30.36
N ALA A 160 -21.06 14.90 31.13
CA ALA A 160 -19.74 15.50 31.07
C ALA A 160 -18.65 14.58 31.63
N GLN A 161 -18.96 13.79 32.65
CA GLN A 161 -18.04 12.74 33.13
C GLN A 161 -17.77 11.71 32.04
N THR A 162 -18.81 11.26 31.31
CA THR A 162 -18.66 10.34 30.17
C THR A 162 -17.79 10.96 29.06
N PHE A 163 -18.05 12.21 28.68
CA PHE A 163 -17.25 12.88 27.67
C PHE A 163 -15.79 13.11 28.10
N ALA A 164 -15.56 13.46 29.36
CA ALA A 164 -14.21 13.61 29.90
C ALA A 164 -13.43 12.30 29.88
N ALA A 165 -14.10 11.16 30.13
CA ALA A 165 -13.49 9.84 30.00
C ALA A 165 -13.13 9.52 28.53
N ALA A 166 -14.00 9.88 27.58
CA ALA A 166 -13.77 9.66 26.15
C ALA A 166 -12.66 10.53 25.55
N LEU A 167 -12.36 11.69 26.15
CA LEU A 167 -11.26 12.57 25.73
C LEU A 167 -9.88 12.10 26.21
N ARG A 168 -9.82 11.16 27.17
CA ARG A 168 -8.56 10.69 27.74
C ARG A 168 -7.84 9.79 26.73
N PRO A 169 -6.53 10.02 26.45
CA PRO A 169 -5.73 9.12 25.63
C PRO A 169 -5.76 7.68 26.14
N ASP A 170 -5.89 6.71 25.22
CA ASP A 170 -5.96 5.29 25.56
C ASP A 170 -4.74 4.80 26.34
N SER A 171 -3.56 5.36 26.05
CA SER A 171 -2.31 5.08 26.77
C SER A 171 -2.41 5.35 28.28
N LEU A 172 -3.27 6.27 28.72
CA LEU A 172 -3.54 6.52 30.14
C LEU A 172 -4.65 5.63 30.71
N ASN A 173 -5.57 5.13 29.88
CA ASN A 173 -6.66 4.24 30.31
C ASN A 173 -6.14 2.82 30.59
N ASP A 174 -5.20 2.33 29.78
CA ASP A 174 -4.57 1.01 29.95
C ASP A 174 -3.82 0.89 31.29
N ALA A 175 -3.28 2.01 31.80
CA ALA A 175 -2.64 2.08 33.11
C ALA A 175 -3.62 2.11 34.30
N ASP A 176 -4.88 2.53 34.10
CA ASP A 176 -5.90 2.67 35.16
C ASP A 176 -6.65 1.35 35.44
N GLY A 177 -6.47 0.31 34.62
CA GLY A 177 -6.89 -1.07 34.93
C GLY A 177 -8.40 -1.31 35.08
N ARG A 178 -9.27 -0.34 34.74
CA ARG A 178 -10.74 -0.44 34.90
C ARG A 178 -11.45 -1.22 33.78
N HIS A 179 -10.70 -1.72 32.79
CA HIS A 179 -11.21 -2.48 31.65
C HIS A 179 -10.51 -3.84 31.47
N ARG A 180 -10.07 -4.46 32.57
CA ARG A 180 -9.80 -5.91 32.61
C ARG A 180 -10.86 -6.63 33.42
#